data_AF-A0A7S1Z7L0-F1
#
_entry.id   AF-A0A7S1Z7L0-F1
#
_cell.length_a   1.000
_cell.length_b   1.000
_cell.length_c   1.000
_cell.angle_alpha   90.00
_cell.angle_beta   90.00
_cell.angle_gamma   90.00
#
_symmetry.space_group_name_H-M   'P 1'
#
loop_
_entity.id
_entity.type
_entity.pdbx_description
1 polymer ?
#
loop_
_entity_poly.entity_id
_entity_poly.type
_entity_poly.pdbx_seq_one_letter_code
_entity_poly.pdbx_strand_id
1 'polypeptide(L)'
;PPFAPCYNAVMNAWAKASRDRANEAARRAEELLEEMVTLYRKGAVSARPTRVTYTTLLDALSRCSDPDRVSRARAAFGSMVESYRTDGNEDVRPNLAVYNALLTVIARSDMPRKAERAAATVKAMEDSGVTPQAITYNTVLNACMRTPEDCDEGERRAALEVTAETYRKLLDMEADSG
;
A
#
# COMPACT_ATOMS: atom_id res chain seq x y z
N PRO A 1 -16.72 21.45 -10.12
CA PRO A 1 -15.80 20.57 -9.35
C PRO A 1 -15.83 19.14 -9.90
N PRO A 2 -14.71 18.51 -10.30
CA PRO A 2 -14.75 17.14 -10.79
C PRO A 2 -14.95 16.19 -9.60
N PHE A 3 -15.86 15.21 -9.73
CA PHE A 3 -16.17 14.24 -8.69
C PHE A 3 -15.09 13.13 -8.62
N ALA A 4 -14.89 12.53 -7.45
CA ALA A 4 -13.96 11.41 -7.18
C ALA A 4 -13.94 10.27 -8.23
N PRO A 5 -15.06 9.89 -8.89
CA PRO A 5 -15.05 8.87 -9.95
C PRO A 5 -14.25 9.26 -11.19
N CYS A 6 -14.20 10.56 -11.54
CA CYS A 6 -13.46 11.04 -12.72
C CYS A 6 -11.95 10.85 -12.54
N TYR A 7 -11.46 11.05 -11.32
CA TYR A 7 -10.06 10.86 -10.98
C TYR A 7 -9.66 9.38 -10.97
N ASN A 8 -10.54 8.49 -10.49
CA ASN A 8 -10.32 7.05 -10.53
C ASN A 8 -10.24 6.49 -11.96
N ALA A 9 -11.08 6.99 -12.87
CA ALA A 9 -11.06 6.59 -14.28
C ALA A 9 -9.75 6.99 -14.98
N VAL A 10 -9.27 8.20 -14.69
CA VAL A 10 -8.01 8.74 -15.25
C VAL A 10 -6.79 8.00 -14.67
N MET A 11 -6.77 7.75 -13.37
CA MET A 11 -5.70 7.00 -12.71
C MET A 11 -5.64 5.53 -13.17
N ASN A 12 -6.78 4.87 -13.36
CA ASN A 12 -6.83 3.49 -13.87
C ASN A 12 -6.42 3.40 -15.36
N ALA A 13 -6.72 4.42 -16.16
CA ALA A 13 -6.28 4.51 -17.55
C ALA A 13 -4.75 4.68 -17.67
N TRP A 14 -4.12 5.44 -16.77
CA TRP A 14 -2.67 5.65 -16.78
C TRP A 14 -1.88 4.49 -16.18
N ALA A 15 -2.46 3.72 -15.26
CA ALA A 15 -1.87 2.51 -14.69
C ALA A 15 -1.50 1.42 -15.71
N LYS A 16 -2.05 1.48 -16.94
CA LYS A 16 -1.76 0.57 -18.05
C LYS A 16 -0.67 1.07 -19.03
N ALA A 17 -0.06 2.25 -18.82
CA ALA A 17 0.91 2.84 -19.75
C ALA A 17 2.33 2.95 -19.15
N SER A 18 3.32 3.26 -20.01
CA SER A 18 4.78 3.25 -19.79
C SER A 18 5.31 3.76 -18.44
N ARG A 19 6.54 3.35 -18.08
CA ARG A 19 7.20 3.68 -16.79
C ARG A 19 7.19 5.19 -16.45
N ASP A 20 7.45 6.07 -17.41
CA ASP A 20 7.44 7.51 -17.18
C ASP A 20 6.04 8.04 -16.85
N ARG A 21 5.01 7.47 -17.48
CA ARG A 21 3.60 7.80 -17.18
C ARG A 21 3.17 7.30 -15.82
N ALA A 22 3.77 6.22 -15.30
CA ALA A 22 3.50 5.76 -13.93
C ALA A 22 4.04 6.74 -12.88
N ASN A 23 5.21 7.33 -13.12
CA ASN A 23 5.77 8.36 -12.23
C ASN A 23 4.91 9.64 -12.25
N GLU A 24 4.49 10.09 -13.44
CA GLU A 24 3.58 11.24 -13.57
C GLU A 24 2.21 10.96 -12.93
N ALA A 25 1.66 9.75 -13.12
CA ALA A 25 0.40 9.34 -12.51
C ALA A 25 0.47 9.35 -10.97
N ALA A 26 1.56 8.86 -10.39
CA ALA A 26 1.77 8.90 -8.95
C ALA A 26 1.86 10.34 -8.42
N ARG A 27 2.60 11.23 -9.09
CA ARG A 27 2.69 12.64 -8.71
C ARG A 27 1.33 13.35 -8.79
N ARG A 28 0.58 13.15 -9.88
CA ARG A 28 -0.77 13.73 -10.01
C ARG A 28 -1.74 13.21 -8.96
N ALA A 29 -1.64 11.92 -8.60
CA ALA A 29 -2.46 11.35 -7.54
C ALA A 29 -2.16 11.99 -6.17
N GLU A 30 -0.91 12.35 -5.90
CA GLU A 30 -0.51 13.09 -4.69
C GLU A 30 -1.00 14.53 -4.70
N GLU A 31 -0.75 15.27 -5.79
CA GLU A 31 -1.21 16.66 -5.94
C GLU A 31 -2.73 16.76 -5.75
N LEU A 32 -3.47 15.80 -6.30
CA LEU A 32 -4.90 15.70 -6.11
C LEU A 32 -5.28 15.45 -4.64
N LEU A 33 -4.60 14.52 -3.97
CA LEU A 33 -4.86 14.25 -2.56
C LEU A 33 -4.60 15.50 -1.71
N GLU A 34 -3.52 16.23 -1.97
CA GLU A 34 -3.21 17.49 -1.29
C GLU A 34 -4.27 18.57 -1.54
N GLU A 35 -4.75 18.70 -2.78
CA GLU A 35 -5.85 19.60 -3.13
C GLU A 35 -7.14 19.21 -2.39
N MET A 36 -7.50 17.93 -2.41
CA MET A 36 -8.67 17.39 -1.70
C MET A 36 -8.61 17.69 -0.19
N VAL A 37 -7.48 17.41 0.45
CA VAL A 37 -7.25 17.71 1.88
C VAL A 37 -7.36 19.22 2.14
N THR A 38 -6.77 20.05 1.27
CA THR A 38 -6.82 21.51 1.41
C THR A 38 -8.23 22.05 1.29
N LEU A 39 -8.99 21.59 0.30
CA LEU A 39 -10.39 22.00 0.10
C LEU A 39 -11.27 21.53 1.25
N TYR A 40 -11.09 20.30 1.73
CA TYR A 40 -11.80 19.79 2.89
C TYR A 40 -11.54 20.64 4.15
N ARG A 41 -10.27 20.98 4.42
CA ARG A 41 -9.89 21.89 5.54
C ARG A 41 -10.48 23.29 5.41
N LYS A 42 -10.74 23.75 4.18
CA LYS A 42 -11.44 25.03 3.90
C LYS A 42 -12.97 24.93 4.01
N GLY A 43 -13.51 23.77 4.40
CA GLY A 43 -14.94 23.54 4.61
C GLY A 43 -15.67 22.89 3.42
N ALA A 44 -14.96 22.53 2.34
CA ALA A 44 -15.57 21.83 1.21
C ALA A 44 -15.71 20.33 1.53
N VAL A 45 -16.77 19.95 2.24
CA VAL A 45 -17.05 18.56 2.66
C VAL A 45 -17.04 17.57 1.48
N SER A 46 -17.48 17.99 0.29
CA SER A 46 -17.48 17.16 -0.91
C SER A 46 -16.08 16.78 -1.43
N ALA A 47 -15.03 17.46 -0.97
CA ALA A 47 -13.65 17.19 -1.34
C ALA A 47 -12.94 16.27 -0.32
N ARG A 48 -13.66 15.75 0.68
CA ARG A 48 -13.11 14.86 1.71
C ARG A 48 -12.46 13.62 1.06
N PRO A 49 -11.18 13.34 1.32
CA PRO A 49 -10.54 12.10 0.89
C PRO A 49 -11.26 10.87 1.42
N THR A 50 -11.27 9.79 0.63
CA THR A 50 -11.89 8.51 0.98
C THR A 50 -10.87 7.38 0.86
N ARG A 51 -11.21 6.19 1.35
CA ARG A 51 -10.39 4.98 1.16
C ARG A 51 -9.98 4.74 -0.29
N VAL A 52 -10.86 5.04 -1.25
CA VAL A 52 -10.57 4.88 -2.67
C VAL A 52 -9.44 5.82 -3.08
N THR A 53 -9.47 7.09 -2.66
CA THR A 53 -8.40 8.07 -2.91
C THR A 53 -7.03 7.54 -2.51
N TYR A 54 -6.90 7.03 -1.28
CA TYR A 54 -5.64 6.48 -0.77
C TYR A 54 -5.24 5.18 -1.47
N THR A 55 -6.19 4.27 -1.72
CA THR A 55 -5.90 2.99 -2.39
C THR A 55 -5.41 3.24 -3.81
N THR A 56 -6.00 4.19 -4.54
CA THR A 56 -5.57 4.53 -5.90
C THR A 56 -4.18 5.17 -5.91
N LEU A 57 -3.85 6.03 -4.96
CA LEU A 57 -2.50 6.58 -4.82
C LEU A 57 -1.46 5.47 -4.55
N LEU A 58 -1.74 4.56 -3.62
CA LEU A 58 -0.86 3.42 -3.34
C LEU A 58 -0.68 2.52 -4.56
N ASP A 59 -1.76 2.27 -5.29
CA ASP A 59 -1.74 1.48 -6.52
C ASP A 59 -0.89 2.16 -7.61
N ALA A 60 -0.98 3.49 -7.76
CA ALA A 60 -0.11 4.27 -8.65
C ALA A 60 1.37 4.18 -8.24
N LEU A 61 1.68 4.37 -6.95
CA LEU A 61 3.02 4.23 -6.39
C LEU A 61 3.58 2.81 -6.53
N SER A 62 2.72 1.79 -6.59
CA SER A 62 3.17 0.40 -6.78
C SER A 62 3.75 0.14 -8.18
N ARG A 63 3.45 1.02 -9.15
CA ARG A 63 3.88 0.90 -10.54
C ARG A 63 4.98 1.89 -10.92
N CYS A 64 5.22 2.90 -10.08
CA CYS A 64 6.28 3.86 -10.32
C CYS A 64 7.66 3.23 -10.05
N SER A 65 8.69 3.77 -10.69
CA SER A 65 10.09 3.33 -10.52
C SER A 65 10.89 4.27 -9.61
N ASP A 66 10.20 5.21 -8.96
CA ASP A 66 10.78 6.16 -8.03
C ASP A 66 11.40 5.42 -6.81
N PRO A 67 12.68 5.67 -6.47
CA PRO A 67 13.32 5.10 -5.28
C PRO A 67 12.57 5.41 -3.98
N ASP A 68 11.92 6.59 -3.90
CA ASP A 68 11.20 7.05 -2.72
C ASP A 68 9.75 6.56 -2.66
N ARG A 69 9.30 5.73 -3.61
CA ARG A 69 7.90 5.27 -3.68
C ARG A 69 7.39 4.63 -2.39
N VAL A 70 8.23 3.91 -1.67
CA VAL A 70 7.83 3.28 -0.40
C VAL A 70 7.67 4.33 0.69
N SER A 71 8.58 5.31 0.76
CA SER A 71 8.49 6.42 1.70
C SER A 71 7.23 7.24 1.47
N ARG A 72 6.94 7.55 0.20
CA ARG A 72 5.73 8.25 -0.25
C ARG A 72 4.46 7.47 0.07
N ALA A 73 4.45 6.15 -0.20
CA ALA A 73 3.33 5.27 0.14
C ALA A 73 3.06 5.21 1.65
N ARG A 74 4.11 5.16 2.47
CA ARG A 74 3.99 5.21 3.93
C ARG A 74 3.48 6.56 4.43
N ALA A 75 3.90 7.66 3.81
CA ALA A 75 3.39 8.99 4.14
C ALA A 75 1.88 9.11 3.83
N ALA A 76 1.45 8.62 2.66
CA ALA A 76 0.04 8.57 2.29
C ALA A 76 -0.78 7.70 3.26
N PHE A 77 -0.29 6.50 3.59
CA PHE A 77 -0.92 5.63 4.59
C PHE A 77 -0.96 6.27 5.98
N GLY A 78 0.10 6.95 6.40
CA GLY A 78 0.15 7.70 7.66
C GLY A 78 -0.90 8.82 7.71
N SER A 79 -1.04 9.59 6.63
CA SER A 79 -2.08 10.62 6.50
C SER A 79 -3.49 10.03 6.58
N MET A 80 -3.71 8.85 5.98
CA MET A 80 -4.97 8.12 6.07
C MET A 80 -5.29 7.71 7.51
N VAL A 81 -4.33 7.12 8.21
CA VAL A 81 -4.48 6.72 9.62
C VAL A 81 -4.74 7.93 10.52
N GLU A 82 -4.03 9.04 10.27
CA GLU A 82 -4.21 10.28 11.02
C GLU A 82 -5.61 10.87 10.80
N SER A 83 -6.10 10.93 9.56
CA SER A 83 -7.46 11.42 9.30
C SER A 83 -8.54 10.52 9.93
N TYR A 84 -8.32 9.20 9.97
CA TYR A 84 -9.22 8.29 10.69
C TYR A 84 -9.22 8.57 12.21
N ARG A 85 -8.02 8.68 12.82
CA ARG A 85 -7.88 8.82 14.28
C ARG A 85 -8.26 10.19 14.81
N THR A 86 -7.90 11.25 14.09
CA THR A 86 -8.02 12.64 14.57
C THR A 86 -9.28 13.31 14.04
N ASP A 87 -9.65 13.10 12.77
CA ASP A 87 -10.85 13.71 12.19
C ASP A 87 -12.11 12.83 12.34
N GLY A 88 -11.99 11.64 12.94
CA GLY A 88 -13.09 10.66 13.03
C GLY A 88 -13.58 10.18 11.66
N ASN A 89 -12.69 10.16 10.66
CA ASN A 89 -13.06 9.83 9.30
C ASN A 89 -13.15 8.32 9.06
N GLU A 90 -14.31 7.75 9.37
CA GLU A 90 -14.62 6.33 9.11
C GLU A 90 -14.45 5.93 7.64
N ASP A 91 -14.67 6.86 6.69
CA ASP A 91 -14.52 6.60 5.25
C ASP A 91 -13.06 6.36 4.84
N VAL A 92 -12.11 6.69 5.71
CA VAL A 92 -10.68 6.43 5.52
C VAL A 92 -10.12 5.43 6.53
N ARG A 93 -10.96 4.67 7.25
CA ARG A 93 -10.47 3.55 8.06
C ARG A 93 -9.71 2.54 7.17
N PRO A 94 -8.44 2.21 7.46
CA PRO A 94 -7.68 1.22 6.69
C PRO A 94 -8.36 -0.14 6.68
N ASN A 95 -8.37 -0.80 5.53
CA ASN A 95 -8.92 -2.14 5.37
C ASN A 95 -7.95 -3.03 4.58
N LEU A 96 -8.34 -4.28 4.37
CA LEU A 96 -7.57 -5.29 3.63
C LEU A 96 -7.01 -4.76 2.29
N ALA A 97 -7.82 -4.05 1.51
CA ALA A 97 -7.40 -3.54 0.20
C ALA A 97 -6.26 -2.52 0.30
N VAL A 98 -6.31 -1.63 1.29
CA VAL A 98 -5.30 -0.58 1.52
C VAL A 98 -3.98 -1.21 1.97
N TYR A 99 -4.03 -2.16 2.91
CA TYR A 99 -2.83 -2.89 3.36
C TYR A 99 -2.20 -3.68 2.22
N ASN A 100 -2.99 -4.39 1.42
CA ASN A 100 -2.48 -5.13 0.26
C ASN A 100 -1.87 -4.20 -0.80
N ALA A 101 -2.45 -3.01 -1.02
CA ALA A 101 -1.87 -2.01 -1.90
C ALA A 101 -0.50 -1.54 -1.38
N LEU A 102 -0.37 -1.23 -0.09
CA LEU A 102 0.90 -0.85 0.54
C LEU A 102 1.94 -1.98 0.46
N LEU A 103 1.54 -3.23 0.76
CA LEU A 103 2.39 -4.41 0.62
C LEU A 103 2.88 -4.59 -0.82
N THR A 104 2.04 -4.32 -1.82
CA THR A 104 2.41 -4.40 -3.24
C THR A 104 3.48 -3.36 -3.58
N VAL A 105 3.40 -2.13 -3.04
CA VAL A 105 4.44 -1.11 -3.21
C VAL A 105 5.77 -1.61 -2.64
N ILE A 106 5.76 -2.16 -1.42
CA ILE A 106 6.96 -2.70 -0.76
C ILE A 106 7.54 -3.88 -1.55
N ALA A 107 6.71 -4.85 -1.93
CA ALA A 107 7.14 -6.06 -2.63
C ALA A 107 7.79 -5.77 -3.99
N ARG A 108 7.29 -4.74 -4.69
CA ARG A 108 7.82 -4.31 -5.98
C ARG A 108 9.02 -3.39 -5.88
N SER A 109 9.36 -2.90 -4.68
CA SER A 109 10.49 -2.01 -4.43
C SER A 109 11.84 -2.73 -4.45
N ASP A 110 12.88 -1.95 -4.72
CA ASP A 110 14.28 -2.39 -4.62
C ASP A 110 14.89 -1.94 -3.28
N MET A 111 14.03 -1.62 -2.31
CA MET A 111 14.50 -1.16 -1.00
C MET A 111 15.11 -2.33 -0.22
N PRO A 112 16.14 -2.08 0.60
CA PRO A 112 16.68 -3.08 1.50
C PRO A 112 15.65 -3.44 2.57
N ARG A 113 15.75 -4.67 3.06
CA ARG A 113 14.94 -5.22 4.15
C ARG A 113 13.44 -5.24 3.84
N LYS A 114 13.07 -5.39 2.56
CA LYS A 114 11.66 -5.34 2.13
C LYS A 114 10.84 -6.50 2.68
N ALA A 115 11.42 -7.68 2.87
CA ALA A 115 10.75 -8.83 3.47
C ALA A 115 10.29 -8.52 4.91
N GLU A 116 11.19 -7.98 5.74
CA GLU A 116 10.91 -7.60 7.13
C GLU A 116 9.87 -6.47 7.20
N ARG A 117 9.95 -5.50 6.29
CA ARG A 117 8.97 -4.41 6.19
C ARG A 117 7.59 -4.91 5.76
N ALA A 118 7.53 -5.88 4.86
CA ALA A 118 6.29 -6.53 4.46
C ALA A 118 5.68 -7.30 5.63
N ALA A 119 6.46 -8.09 6.36
CA ALA A 119 6.03 -8.79 7.57
C ALA A 119 5.52 -7.81 8.66
N ALA A 120 6.24 -6.71 8.90
CA ALA A 120 5.81 -5.68 9.83
C ALA A 120 4.48 -5.01 9.41
N THR A 121 4.24 -4.88 8.10
CA THR A 121 2.97 -4.35 7.57
C THR A 121 1.82 -5.33 7.80
N VAL A 122 2.05 -6.65 7.66
CA VAL A 122 1.06 -7.68 8.02
C VAL A 122 0.77 -7.67 9.52
N LYS A 123 1.79 -7.53 10.36
CA LYS A 123 1.59 -7.41 11.81
C LYS A 123 0.75 -6.18 12.16
N ALA A 124 1.05 -5.02 11.56
CA ALA A 124 0.27 -3.80 11.75
C ALA A 124 -1.18 -3.93 11.25
N MET A 125 -1.43 -4.78 10.26
CA MET A 125 -2.75 -5.13 9.75
C MET A 125 -3.54 -5.96 10.78
N GLU A 126 -2.91 -7.01 11.32
CA GLU A 126 -3.45 -7.85 12.41
C GLU A 126 -3.75 -7.01 13.66
N ASP A 127 -2.80 -6.17 14.10
CA ASP A 127 -2.93 -5.28 15.27
C ASP A 127 -4.07 -4.26 15.10
N SER A 128 -4.42 -3.92 13.86
CA SER A 128 -5.54 -3.02 13.54
C SER A 128 -6.88 -3.73 13.40
N GLY A 129 -6.93 -5.04 13.69
CA GLY A 129 -8.11 -5.89 13.59
C GLY A 129 -8.50 -6.22 12.15
N VAL A 130 -7.57 -6.14 11.20
CA VAL A 130 -7.80 -6.51 9.81
C VAL A 130 -7.17 -7.88 9.56
N THR A 131 -7.98 -8.87 9.21
CA THR A 131 -7.49 -10.25 9.01
C THR A 131 -6.75 -10.40 7.67
N PRO A 132 -5.47 -10.82 7.67
CA PRO A 132 -4.76 -11.19 6.45
C PRO A 132 -5.46 -12.30 5.67
N GLN A 133 -5.32 -12.28 4.36
CA GLN A 133 -5.85 -13.33 3.48
C GLN A 133 -4.75 -13.97 2.64
N ALA A 134 -5.06 -15.03 1.90
CA ALA A 134 -4.10 -15.72 1.03
C ALA A 134 -3.34 -14.75 0.10
N ILE A 135 -4.03 -13.74 -0.46
CA ILE A 135 -3.41 -12.72 -1.31
C ILE A 135 -2.36 -11.88 -0.55
N THR A 136 -2.58 -11.61 0.74
CA THR A 136 -1.67 -10.87 1.62
C THR A 136 -0.36 -11.64 1.78
N TYR A 137 -0.44 -12.91 2.15
CA TYR A 137 0.74 -13.76 2.34
C TYR A 137 1.47 -14.04 1.02
N ASN A 138 0.74 -14.28 -0.07
CA ASN A 138 1.34 -14.37 -1.41
C ASN A 138 2.13 -13.10 -1.79
N THR A 139 1.65 -11.92 -1.37
CA THR A 139 2.37 -10.66 -1.61
C THR A 139 3.64 -10.55 -0.77
N VAL A 140 3.63 -11.03 0.48
CA VAL A 140 4.84 -11.11 1.33
C VAL A 140 5.86 -12.09 0.77
N LEU A 141 5.43 -13.28 0.34
CA LEU A 141 6.31 -14.26 -0.32
C LEU A 141 6.95 -13.67 -1.58
N ASN A 142 6.19 -12.94 -2.39
CA ASN A 142 6.72 -12.24 -3.56
C ASN A 142 7.74 -11.15 -3.18
N ALA A 143 7.56 -10.46 -2.06
CA ALA A 143 8.57 -9.54 -1.54
C ALA A 143 9.88 -10.27 -1.20
N CYS A 144 9.80 -11.43 -0.53
CA CYS A 144 10.95 -12.25 -0.15
C CYS A 144 11.69 -12.81 -1.36
N MET A 145 10.96 -13.32 -2.36
CA MET A 145 11.54 -13.86 -3.60
C MET A 145 12.25 -12.80 -4.44
N ARG A 146 11.84 -11.54 -4.32
CA ARG A 146 12.47 -10.41 -5.03
C ARG A 146 13.63 -9.80 -4.26
N THR A 147 13.97 -10.27 -3.06
CA THR A 147 15.15 -9.82 -2.33
C THR A 147 16.41 -10.22 -3.11
N PRO A 148 17.34 -9.29 -3.39
CA PRO A 148 18.54 -9.59 -4.16
C PRO A 148 19.39 -10.71 -3.53
N GLU A 149 19.99 -11.57 -4.35
CA GLU A 149 20.85 -12.67 -3.86
C GLU A 149 22.13 -12.16 -3.19
N ASP A 150 22.58 -10.96 -3.57
CA ASP A 150 23.75 -10.24 -3.06
C ASP A 150 23.44 -9.34 -1.85
N CYS A 151 22.27 -9.49 -1.22
CA CYS A 151 21.96 -8.81 0.03
C CYS A 151 22.83 -9.31 1.21
N ASP A 152 22.85 -8.53 2.29
CA ASP A 152 23.53 -8.91 3.52
C ASP A 152 22.99 -10.24 4.08
N GLU A 153 23.86 -11.05 4.70
CA GLU A 153 23.48 -12.36 5.26
C GLU A 153 22.33 -12.24 6.27
N GLY A 154 22.29 -11.14 7.03
CA GLY A 154 21.18 -10.83 7.93
C GLY A 154 19.86 -10.60 7.21
N GLU A 155 19.87 -9.87 6.09
CA GLU A 155 18.67 -9.64 5.26
C GLU A 155 18.20 -10.94 4.61
N ARG A 156 19.12 -11.75 4.10
CA ARG A 156 18.81 -13.08 3.54
C ARG A 156 18.18 -14.00 4.58
N ARG A 157 18.77 -14.06 5.78
CA ARG A 157 18.26 -14.87 6.90
C ARG A 157 16.86 -14.40 7.31
N ALA A 158 16.65 -13.10 7.45
CA ALA A 158 15.36 -12.54 7.80
C ALA A 158 14.29 -12.85 6.72
N ALA A 159 14.65 -12.75 5.43
CA ALA A 159 13.73 -13.11 4.35
C ALA A 159 13.33 -14.60 4.37
N LEU A 160 14.26 -15.50 4.70
CA LEU A 160 13.98 -16.93 4.87
C LEU A 160 13.07 -17.20 6.06
N GLU A 161 13.31 -16.53 7.19
CA GLU A 161 12.46 -16.63 8.38
C GLU A 161 11.04 -16.15 8.11
N VAL A 162 10.89 -14.96 7.51
CA VAL A 162 9.59 -14.42 7.09
C VAL A 162 8.90 -15.37 6.12
N THR A 163 9.63 -15.97 5.18
CA THR A 163 9.07 -16.95 4.23
C THR A 163 8.51 -18.17 4.95
N ALA A 164 9.27 -18.77 5.86
CA ALA A 164 8.85 -19.95 6.62
C ALA A 164 7.62 -19.66 7.50
N GLU A 165 7.60 -18.50 8.18
CA GLU A 165 6.44 -18.06 8.96
C GLU A 165 5.20 -17.83 8.09
N THR A 166 5.39 -17.18 6.94
CA THR A 166 4.30 -16.87 6.00
C THR A 166 3.70 -18.13 5.41
N TYR A 167 4.51 -19.12 5.02
CA TYR A 167 4.02 -20.42 4.54
C TYR A 167 3.23 -21.17 5.61
N ARG A 168 3.70 -21.16 6.86
CA ARG A 168 2.96 -21.79 7.97
C ARG A 168 1.56 -21.20 8.12
N LYS A 169 1.47 -19.86 8.16
CA LYS A 169 0.19 -19.15 8.26
C LYS A 169 -0.74 -19.47 7.08
N LEU A 170 -0.22 -19.60 5.85
CA LEU A 170 -1.01 -19.99 4.69
C LEU A 170 -1.57 -21.42 4.81
N LEU A 171 -0.75 -22.37 5.25
CA LEU A 171 -1.19 -23.76 5.45
C LEU A 171 -2.27 -23.86 6.54
N ASP A 172 -2.09 -23.12 7.63
CA ASP A 172 -3.08 -23.07 8.71
C ASP A 172 -4.43 -22.54 8.20
N MET A 173 -4.42 -21.49 7.35
CA MET A 173 -5.64 -20.97 6.72
C MET A 173 -6.32 -21.99 5.78
N GLU A 174 -5.54 -22.75 5.01
CA GLU A 174 -6.08 -23.76 4.09
C GLU A 174 -6.69 -24.94 4.87
N ALA A 175 -6.12 -25.30 6.02
CA ALA A 175 -6.64 -26.33 6.91
C ALA A 175 -7.97 -25.94 7.57
N ASP A 176 -8.15 -24.67 7.94
CA ASP A 176 -9.38 -24.15 8.55
C ASP A 176 -10.53 -23.95 7.54
N SER A 177 -10.26 -24.08 6.24
CA SER A 177 -11.22 -23.86 5.14
C SER A 177 -11.92 -25.14 4.65
N GLY A 178 -11.53 -26.32 5.15
CA GLY A 178 -12.05 -27.63 4.77
C GLY A 178 -12.93 -28.29 5.83
#